data_AF-A0A382DX99-F1
#
_entry.id   AF-A0A382DX99-F1
#
_cell.length_a   1.000
_cell.length_b   1.000
_cell.length_c   1.000
_cell.angle_alpha   90.00
_cell.angle_beta   90.00
_cell.angle_gamma   90.00
#
_symmetry.space_group_name_H-M   'P 1'
#
loop_
_entity.id
_entity.type
_entity.pdbx_description
1 polymer ?
#
loop_
_entity_poly.entity_id
_entity_poly.type
_entity_poly.pdbx_seq_one_letter_code
_entity_poly.pdbx_strand_id
1 'polypeptide(L)' 'MAEAKLLARRVTSLAMEGMAPGQAKEGSLAVCRLILESTVWQRASQVMLYAPMSGELNINSLMESGLKNRK' A
#
# COMPACT_ATOMS: atom_id res chain seq x y z
N MET A 1 -26.74 3.82 -2.94
CA MET A 1 -25.34 3.85 -2.42
C MET A 1 -24.56 2.55 -2.67
N ALA A 2 -25.14 1.36 -2.48
CA ALA A 2 -24.42 0.10 -2.67
C ALA A 2 -23.89 -0.10 -4.11
N GLU A 3 -24.71 0.27 -5.10
CA GLU A 3 -24.37 0.15 -6.52
C GLU A 3 -23.20 1.04 -6.95
N ALA A 4 -23.17 2.29 -6.48
CA ALA A 4 -22.04 3.20 -6.73
C ALA A 4 -20.72 2.67 -6.16
N LYS A 5 -20.75 2.05 -4.96
CA LYS A 5 -19.57 1.40 -4.36
C LYS A 5 -19.11 0.19 -5.16
N LEU A 6 -20.04 -0.61 -5.68
CA LEU A 6 -19.72 -1.76 -6.52
C LEU A 6 -19.09 -1.32 -7.85
N LEU A 7 -19.64 -0.27 -8.47
CA LEU A 7 -19.08 0.29 -9.70
C LEU A 7 -17.66 0.80 -9.47
N ALA A 8 -17.43 1.57 -8.40
CA ALA A 8 -16.10 2.08 -8.07
C ALA A 8 -15.08 0.94 -7.91
N ARG A 9 -15.43 -0.14 -7.21
CA ARG A 9 -14.54 -1.30 -7.04
C ARG A 9 -14.19 -1.95 -8.37
N ARG A 10 -15.17 -2.15 -9.26
CA ARG A 10 -14.93 -2.73 -10.59
C ARG A 10 -14.00 -1.86 -11.42
N VAL A 11 -14.20 -0.54 -11.40
CA VAL A 11 -13.32 0.42 -12.09
C VAL A 11 -11.90 0.33 -11.54
N THR A 12 -11.72 0.28 -10.22
CA THR A 12 -10.41 0.10 -9.61
C THR A 12 -9.76 -1.22 -10.01
N SER A 13 -10.49 -2.34 -9.96
CA SER A 13 -9.96 -3.65 -10.37
C SER A 13 -9.47 -3.65 -11.82
N LEU A 14 -10.27 -3.11 -12.75
CA LEU A 14 -9.90 -2.99 -14.16
C LEU A 14 -8.66 -2.10 -14.37
N ALA A 15 -8.56 -1.00 -13.62
CA ALA A 15 -7.38 -0.14 -13.66
C ALA A 15 -6.12 -0.85 -13.16
N MET A 16 -6.24 -1.70 -12.13
CA MET A 16 -5.12 -2.51 -11.62
C MET A 16 -4.70 -3.60 -12.62
N GLU A 17 -5.67 -4.28 -13.26
CA GLU A 17 -5.40 -5.29 -14.30
C GLU A 17 -4.69 -4.68 -15.52
N GLY A 18 -4.99 -3.42 -15.85
CA GLY A 18 -4.38 -2.69 -16.96
C GLY A 18 -3.00 -2.08 -16.64
N MET A 19 -2.47 -2.23 -15.42
CA MET A 19 -1.15 -1.68 -15.09
C MET A 19 -0.03 -2.41 -15.83
N ALA A 20 0.93 -1.64 -16.34
CA ALA A 20 2.09 -2.20 -16.99
C ALA A 20 2.98 -2.96 -15.98
N PRO A 21 3.69 -4.02 -16.42
CA PRO A 21 4.66 -4.71 -15.58
C PRO A 21 5.70 -3.73 -15.02
N GLY A 22 5.78 -3.62 -13.70
CA GLY A 22 6.71 -2.72 -13.00
C GLY A 22 6.09 -1.45 -12.42
N GLN A 23 5.00 -0.93 -12.99
CA GLN A 23 4.33 0.27 -12.45
C GLN A 23 3.81 0.04 -11.03
N ALA A 24 3.22 -1.13 -10.77
CA ALA A 24 2.76 -1.49 -9.44
C ALA A 24 3.91 -1.54 -8.41
N LYS A 25 5.10 -1.98 -8.83
CA LYS A 25 6.28 -2.03 -7.96
C LYS A 25 6.80 -0.63 -7.65
N GLU A 26 6.94 0.21 -8.67
CA GLU A 26 7.39 1.60 -8.51
C GLU A 26 6.42 2.41 -7.66
N GLY A 27 5.12 2.30 -7.93
CA GLY A 27 4.07 2.91 -7.13
C GLY A 27 4.12 2.43 -5.68
N SER A 28 4.35 1.13 -5.46
CA SER A 28 4.50 0.58 -4.11
C SER A 28 5.67 1.18 -3.34
N LEU A 29 6.83 1.30 -3.99
CA LEU A 29 8.03 1.90 -3.40
C LEU A 29 7.82 3.39 -3.09
N ALA A 30 7.20 4.14 -4.01
CA ALA A 30 6.92 5.56 -3.82
C ALA A 30 5.99 5.80 -2.63
N VAL A 31 4.90 5.04 -2.53
CA VAL A 31 3.96 5.15 -1.40
C VAL A 31 4.62 4.71 -0.09
N CYS A 32 5.37 3.61 -0.08
CA CYS A 32 6.09 3.18 1.11
C CYS A 32 7.06 4.26 1.59
N ARG A 33 7.82 4.88 0.68
CA ARG A 33 8.73 5.98 1.01
C ARG A 33 8.00 7.15 1.67
N LEU A 34 6.87 7.59 1.09
CA LEU A 34 6.06 8.66 1.66
C LEU A 34 5.57 8.33 3.07
N ILE A 35 5.15 7.09 3.31
CA ILE A 35 4.73 6.63 4.64
C ILE A 35 5.92 6.65 5.61
N LEU A 36 7.07 6.11 5.21
CA LEU A 36 8.27 6.08 6.05
C LEU A 36 8.75 7.48 6.43
N GLU A 37 8.67 8.44 5.51
CA GLU A 37 9.04 9.84 5.74
C GLU A 37 7.98 10.62 6.54
N SER A 38 6.76 10.06 6.70
CA SER A 38 5.68 10.73 7.42
C SER A 38 5.95 10.85 8.92
N THR A 39 5.51 11.95 9.50
CA THR A 39 5.59 12.18 10.96
C THR A 39 4.81 11.13 11.76
N VAL A 40 3.70 10.64 11.20
CA VAL A 40 2.87 9.58 11.79
C VAL A 40 3.68 8.31 11.94
N TRP A 41 4.35 7.85 10.87
CA TRP A 41 5.22 6.69 10.94
C TRP A 41 6.34 6.91 11.94
N GLN A 42 7.08 8.02 11.83
CA GLN A 42 8.25 8.30 12.68
C GLN A 42 7.91 8.27 14.17
N ARG A 43 6.75 8.80 14.57
CA ARG A 43 6.32 8.87 15.98
C ARG A 43 5.60 7.62 16.48
N ALA A 44 5.14 6.73 15.60
CA ALA A 44 4.44 5.52 16.01
C ALA A 44 5.37 4.60 16.81
N SER A 45 4.90 4.18 17.99
CA SER A 45 5.54 3.15 18.83
C SER A 45 5.03 1.74 18.53
N GLN A 46 3.88 1.64 17.87
CA GLN A 46 3.24 0.40 17.42
C GLN A 46 2.59 0.63 16.07
N VAL A 47 2.76 -0.30 15.14
CA VAL A 47 2.13 -0.23 13.82
C VAL A 47 1.44 -1.55 13.48
N MET A 48 0.18 -1.48 13.05
CA MET A 48 -0.56 -2.61 12.50
C MET A 48 -0.51 -2.55 10.97
N LEU A 49 -0.03 -3.63 10.36
CA LEU A 49 0.04 -3.80 8.91
C LEU A 49 -0.79 -5.02 8.49
N TYR A 50 -1.33 -5.00 7.26
CA TYR A 50 -2.03 -6.13 6.66
C TYR A 50 -1.07 -6.98 5.81
N ALA A 51 -1.39 -8.24 5.54
CA ALA A 51 -0.65 -9.03 4.56
C ALA A 51 -1.21 -8.72 3.15
N PRO A 52 -0.41 -8.19 2.22
CA PRO A 52 -0.92 -7.74 0.93
C PRO A 52 -1.33 -8.91 0.02
N MET A 53 -2.48 -8.77 -0.63
CA MET A 53 -2.95 -9.68 -1.68
C MET A 53 -2.45 -9.26 -3.07
N SER A 54 -2.60 -10.15 -4.05
CA SER A 54 -2.30 -9.80 -5.44
C SER A 54 -3.11 -8.60 -5.90
N GLY A 55 -2.45 -7.64 -6.54
CA GLY A 55 -3.08 -6.38 -6.99
C GLY A 55 -3.19 -5.31 -5.90
N GLU A 56 -2.71 -5.57 -4.68
CA GLU A 56 -2.61 -4.55 -3.62
C GLU A 56 -1.21 -3.93 -3.56
N LEU A 57 -1.11 -2.85 -2.80
CA LEU A 57 0.15 -2.19 -2.48
C LEU A 57 1.12 -3.19 -1.82
N ASN A 58 2.32 -3.34 -2.38
CA ASN A 58 3.37 -4.11 -1.73
C ASN A 58 3.96 -3.27 -0.58
N ILE A 59 3.71 -3.69 0.66
CA ILE A 59 4.14 -2.98 1.86
C ILE A 59 5.37 -3.60 2.55
N ASN A 60 6.10 -4.50 1.87
CA ASN A 60 7.24 -5.20 2.48
C ASN A 60 8.29 -4.22 3.04
N SER A 61 8.51 -3.08 2.37
CA SER A 61 9.42 -2.05 2.86
C SER A 61 8.98 -1.44 4.19
N LEU A 62 7.66 -1.34 4.44
CA LEU A 62 7.13 -0.90 5.74
C LEU A 62 7.33 -1.96 6.80
N MET A 63 7.07 -3.23 6.48
CA MET A 63 7.28 -4.35 7.39
C MET A 63 8.74 -4.45 7.83
N GLU A 64 9.67 -4.40 6.87
CA GLU A 64 11.11 -4.43 7.15
C GLU A 64 11.55 -3.22 7.99
N SER A 65 11.04 -2.03 7.70
CA SER A 65 11.36 -0.83 8.48
C SER A 65 10.82 -0.91 9.91
N GLY A 66 9.59 -1.39 10.09
CA GLY A 66 8.97 -1.55 11.40
C GLY A 66 9.78 -2.49 12.29
N LEU A 67 10.19 -3.64 11.73
CA LEU A 67 11.04 -4.62 12.42
C LEU A 67 12.42 -4.05 12.77
N LYS A 68 13.07 -3.34 11.85
CA LYS A 68 14.40 -2.74 12.08
C LYS A 68 14.37 -1.64 13.13
N ASN A 69 13.35 -0.80 13.10
CA ASN A 69 13.20 0.35 14.00
C ASN A 69 12.50 -0.01 15.32
N ARG A 70 12.14 -1.29 15.53
CA ARG A 70 11.41 -1.78 16.70
C ARG A 70 10.17 -0.95 17.01
N LYS A 71 9.43 -0.62 15.95
CA LYS A 71 8.07 -0.10 16.05
C LYS A 71 7.09 -1.21 16.39
#